data_AF-A0A4Y7U615-F1
#
_entry.id   AF-A0A4Y7U615-F1
#
_cell.length_a   1.000
_cell.length_b   1.000
_cell.length_c   1.000
_cell.angle_alpha   90.00
_cell.angle_beta   90.00
_cell.angle_gamma   90.00
#
_symmetry.space_group_name_H-M   'P 1'
#
loop_
_entity.id
_entity.type
_entity.pdbx_description
1 polymer ?
#
loop_
_entity_poly.entity_id
_entity_poly.type
_entity_poly.pdbx_seq_one_letter_code
_entity_poly.pdbx_strand_id
1 'polypeptide(L)'
;ILVFITRIFQRKMQGAFEEVRTQIANMNSFVQERVTGMKIVQLFNRERIEAENFKEINNKHKVAWIKTILYNSIFFPIADIISSITLGLVVVYGGFRILNGDHFTTFGDLFSYTMFIGMLFNPLRQIADKFNEMQLGM
;
A
#
# COMPACT_ATOMS: atom_id res chain seq x y z
N ILE A 1 3.65 16.69 7.89
CA ILE A 1 3.13 15.42 8.45
C ILE A 1 2.80 14.43 7.34
N LEU A 2 1.88 14.75 6.42
CA LEU A 2 1.52 13.87 5.29
C LEU A 2 2.73 13.40 4.48
N VAL A 3 3.59 14.31 4.00
CA VAL A 3 4.79 13.96 3.22
C VAL A 3 5.72 12.98 3.98
N PHE A 4 5.83 13.12 5.29
CA PHE A 4 6.67 12.24 6.11
C PHE A 4 6.07 10.84 6.23
N ILE A 5 4.76 10.75 6.48
CA ILE A 5 4.02 9.48 6.54
C ILE A 5 4.07 8.78 5.18
N THR A 6 3.83 9.50 4.08
CA THR A 6 3.94 8.97 2.72
C THR A 6 5.34 8.43 2.44
N ARG A 7 6.41 9.11 2.87
CA ARG A 7 7.79 8.68 2.63
C ARG A 7 8.17 7.42 3.41
N ILE A 8 7.71 7.29 4.66
CA ILE A 8 7.90 6.05 5.45
C ILE A 8 7.16 4.90 4.78
N PHE A 9 5.92 5.15 4.36
CA PHE A 9 5.11 4.16 3.69
C PHE A 9 5.75 3.67 2.39
N GLN A 10 6.21 4.59 1.56
CA GLN A 10 6.89 4.30 0.30
C GLN A 10 8.10 3.38 0.50
N ARG A 11 8.95 3.65 1.50
CA ARG A 11 10.11 2.79 1.81
C ARG A 11 9.71 1.38 2.25
N LYS A 12 8.71 1.26 3.13
CA LYS A 12 8.24 -0.06 3.59
C LYS A 12 7.60 -0.86 2.47
N MET A 13 6.79 -0.19 1.64
CA MET A 13 6.12 -0.83 0.51
C MET A 13 7.12 -1.28 -0.55
N GLN A 14 8.13 -0.46 -0.86
CA GLN A 14 9.22 -0.84 -1.76
C GLN A 14 9.93 -2.11 -1.30
N GLY A 15 10.27 -2.21 -0.01
CA GLY A 15 10.91 -3.43 0.53
C GLY A 15 10.00 -4.67 0.46
N ALA A 16 8.69 -4.51 0.67
CA ALA A 16 7.74 -5.61 0.53
C ALA A 16 7.62 -6.09 -0.93
N PHE A 17 7.61 -5.16 -1.88
CA PHE A 17 7.60 -5.48 -3.31
C PHE A 17 8.88 -6.16 -3.78
N GLU A 18 10.03 -5.73 -3.27
CA GLU A 18 11.31 -6.37 -3.56
C GLU A 18 11.31 -7.83 -3.08
N GLU A 19 10.82 -8.07 -1.85
CA GLU A 19 10.66 -9.41 -1.28
C GLU A 19 9.76 -10.30 -2.16
N VAL A 20 8.62 -9.76 -2.62
CA VAL A 20 7.74 -10.48 -3.56
C VAL A 20 8.47 -10.83 -4.86
N ARG A 21 9.19 -9.89 -5.47
CA ARG A 21 9.94 -10.13 -6.72
C ARG A 21 10.98 -11.22 -6.53
N THR A 22 11.69 -11.23 -5.40
CA THR A 22 12.63 -12.29 -5.05
C THR A 22 11.92 -13.64 -4.95
N GLN A 23 10.76 -13.72 -4.30
CA GLN A 23 10.03 -15.00 -4.19
C GLN A 23 9.48 -15.47 -5.55
N ILE A 24 9.04 -14.57 -6.43
CA ILE A 24 8.63 -14.91 -7.80
C ILE A 24 9.81 -15.45 -8.59
N ALA A 25 10.98 -14.81 -8.51
CA ALA A 25 12.19 -15.28 -9.18
C ALA A 25 12.58 -16.69 -8.72
N ASN A 26 12.59 -16.93 -7.40
CA ASN A 26 12.87 -18.25 -6.83
C ASN A 26 11.87 -19.31 -7.30
N MET A 27 10.57 -18.97 -7.30
CA MET A 27 9.51 -19.86 -7.76
C MET A 27 9.68 -20.19 -9.25
N ASN A 28 9.97 -19.19 -10.09
CA ASN A 28 10.19 -19.39 -11.52
C ASN A 28 11.43 -20.25 -11.79
N SER A 29 12.55 -20.00 -11.11
CA SER A 29 13.76 -20.82 -11.24
C SER A 29 13.50 -22.27 -10.84
N PHE A 30 12.80 -22.50 -9.73
CA PHE A 30 12.43 -23.85 -9.28
C PHE A 30 11.56 -24.57 -10.32
N VAL A 31 10.51 -23.90 -10.81
CA VAL A 31 9.62 -24.47 -11.82
C VAL A 31 10.39 -24.75 -13.11
N GLN A 32 11.22 -23.82 -13.57
CA GLN A 32 12.01 -24.00 -14.79
C GLN A 32 12.94 -25.22 -14.70
N GLU A 33 13.69 -25.36 -13.61
CA GLU A 33 14.59 -26.51 -13.42
C GLU A 33 13.83 -27.84 -13.42
N ARG A 34 12.68 -27.90 -12.74
CA ARG A 34 11.88 -29.13 -12.64
C ARG A 34 11.11 -29.46 -13.90
N VAL A 35 10.62 -28.46 -14.63
CA VAL A 35 9.94 -28.68 -15.92
C VAL A 35 10.94 -29.10 -16.99
N THR A 36 12.10 -28.44 -17.10
CA THR A 36 13.15 -28.85 -18.05
C THR A 36 13.72 -30.22 -17.68
N GLY A 37 13.87 -30.52 -16.39
CA GLY A 37 14.38 -31.78 -15.85
C GLY A 37 13.31 -32.85 -15.57
N MET A 38 12.08 -32.72 -16.07
CA MET A 38 10.94 -33.55 -15.62
C MET A 38 11.19 -35.05 -15.76
N LYS A 39 11.85 -35.48 -16.84
CA LYS A 39 12.23 -36.89 -17.04
C LYS A 39 13.10 -37.42 -15.91
N ILE A 40 14.02 -36.61 -15.38
CA ILE A 40 14.88 -37.00 -14.25
C ILE A 40 14.03 -37.15 -12.98
N VAL A 41 13.14 -36.20 -12.71
CA VAL A 41 12.22 -36.27 -11.55
C VAL A 41 11.39 -37.56 -11.59
N GLN A 42 10.88 -37.93 -12.76
CA GLN A 42 10.11 -39.15 -12.98
C GLN A 42 10.95 -40.42 -12.87
N LEU A 43 12.16 -40.45 -13.45
CA LEU A 43 13.09 -41.58 -13.34
C LEU A 43 13.42 -41.93 -11.89
N PHE A 44 13.51 -40.92 -11.02
CA PHE A 44 13.73 -41.10 -9.58
C PHE A 44 12.43 -41.15 -8.76
N ASN A 45 11.25 -41.12 -9.39
CA ASN A 45 9.93 -41.15 -8.76
C ASN A 45 9.77 -40.08 -7.65
N ARG A 46 10.28 -38.86 -7.90
CA ARG A 46 10.37 -37.76 -6.93
C ARG A 46 9.28 -36.69 -7.07
N GLU A 47 8.28 -36.89 -7.92
CA GLU A 47 7.25 -35.89 -8.22
C GLU A 47 6.56 -35.37 -6.95
N ARG A 48 6.22 -36.26 -6.02
CA ARG A 48 5.58 -35.87 -4.74
C ARG A 48 6.50 -35.01 -3.87
N ILE A 49 7.79 -35.35 -3.80
CA ILE A 49 8.78 -34.62 -3.00
C ILE A 49 8.97 -33.22 -3.59
N GLU A 50 9.10 -33.11 -4.91
CA GLU A 50 9.23 -31.81 -5.57
C GLU A 50 7.95 -30.96 -5.44
N ALA A 51 6.77 -31.59 -5.41
CA ALA A 51 5.52 -30.89 -5.13
C ALA A 51 5.45 -30.34 -3.69
N GLU A 52 5.99 -31.06 -2.70
CA GLU A 52 6.10 -30.56 -1.32
C GLU A 52 7.10 -29.39 -1.23
N ASN A 53 8.25 -29.50 -1.91
CA ASN A 53 9.22 -28.40 -2.01
C ASN A 53 8.60 -27.15 -2.66
N PHE A 54 7.84 -27.33 -3.75
CA PHE A 54 7.11 -26.25 -4.39
C PHE A 54 6.10 -25.59 -3.46
N LYS A 55 5.40 -26.38 -2.63
CA LYS A 55 4.42 -25.87 -1.67
C LYS A 55 5.08 -24.94 -0.65
N GLU A 56 6.30 -25.23 -0.20
CA GLU A 56 7.05 -24.35 0.69
C GLU A 56 7.40 -23.02 0.01
N ILE A 57 7.91 -23.06 -1.23
CA ILE A 57 8.27 -21.87 -2.01
C ILE A 57 7.02 -21.01 -2.28
N ASN A 58 5.92 -21.65 -2.67
CA ASN A 58 4.65 -20.97 -2.89
C ASN A 58 4.12 -20.32 -1.59
N ASN A 59 4.31 -20.96 -0.44
CA ASN A 59 3.94 -20.36 0.84
C ASN A 59 4.78 -19.12 1.17
N LYS A 60 6.09 -19.12 0.87
CA LYS A 60 6.95 -17.93 1.01
C LYS A 60 6.45 -16.78 0.12
N HIS A 61 6.11 -17.08 -1.13
CA HIS A 61 5.51 -16.09 -2.03
C HIS A 61 4.19 -15.54 -1.49
N LYS A 62 3.29 -16.42 -1.01
CA LYS A 62 2.01 -16.03 -0.39
C LYS A 62 2.21 -15.11 0.80
N VAL A 63 3.12 -15.43 1.71
CA VAL A 63 3.40 -14.61 2.91
C VAL A 63 3.95 -13.23 2.51
N ALA A 64 4.88 -13.18 1.55
CA ALA A 64 5.40 -11.93 1.02
C ALA A 64 4.28 -11.07 0.40
N TRP A 65 3.37 -11.68 -0.37
CA TRP A 65 2.26 -10.98 -0.99
C TRP A 65 1.23 -10.45 0.02
N ILE A 66 0.88 -11.25 1.04
CA ILE A 66 -0.01 -10.81 2.13
C ILE A 66 0.56 -9.59 2.86
N LYS A 67 1.88 -9.56 3.08
CA LYS A 67 2.56 -8.41 3.70
C LYS A 67 2.40 -7.14 2.86
N THR A 68 2.50 -7.23 1.54
CA THR A 68 2.24 -6.10 0.62
C THR A 68 0.79 -5.64 0.70
N ILE A 69 -0.17 -6.57 0.72
CA ILE A 69 -1.60 -6.25 0.88
C ILE A 69 -1.84 -5.52 2.20
N LEU A 70 -1.29 -6.01 3.31
CA LEU A 70 -1.44 -5.39 4.63
C LEU A 70 -0.94 -3.94 4.63
N TYR A 71 0.21 -3.67 4.02
CA TYR A 71 0.69 -2.29 3.90
C TYR A 71 -0.31 -1.44 3.11
N ASN A 72 -0.76 -1.90 1.94
CA ASN A 72 -1.71 -1.16 1.13
C ASN A 72 -3.03 -0.86 1.87
N SER A 73 -3.55 -1.86 2.61
CA SER A 73 -4.78 -1.72 3.39
C SER A 73 -4.69 -0.72 4.54
N ILE A 74 -3.49 -0.45 5.07
CA ILE A 74 -3.30 0.50 6.18
C ILE A 74 -3.14 1.95 5.67
N PHE A 75 -2.69 2.14 4.43
CA PHE A 75 -2.42 3.46 3.88
C PHE A 75 -3.66 4.36 3.81
N PHE A 76 -4.75 3.83 3.25
CA PHE A 76 -6.00 4.58 3.08
C PHE A 76 -6.65 4.98 4.41
N PRO A 77 -6.82 4.07 5.40
CA PRO A 77 -7.32 4.43 6.72
C PRO A 77 -6.50 5.53 7.41
N ILE A 78 -5.16 5.49 7.29
CA ILE A 78 -4.31 6.54 7.87
C ILE A 78 -4.56 7.90 7.18
N ALA A 79 -4.67 7.90 5.85
CA ALA A 79 -4.97 9.12 5.10
C ALA A 79 -6.37 9.68 5.44
N ASP A 80 -7.37 8.80 5.62
CA ASP A 80 -8.72 9.16 6.06
C ASP A 80 -8.69 9.81 7.45
N ILE A 81 -8.03 9.17 8.43
CA ILE A 81 -7.91 9.69 9.79
C ILE A 81 -7.27 11.08 9.80
N ILE A 82 -6.19 11.28 9.04
CA ILE A 82 -5.52 12.59 8.97
C ILE A 82 -6.43 13.64 8.34
N SER A 83 -7.17 13.28 7.28
CA SER A 83 -8.15 14.17 6.64
C SER A 83 -9.26 14.57 7.61
N SER A 84 -9.85 13.61 8.32
CA SER A 84 -10.90 13.85 9.30
C SER A 84 -10.41 14.69 10.49
N ILE A 85 -9.20 14.44 11.00
CA ILE A 85 -8.60 15.25 12.06
C ILE A 85 -8.35 16.68 11.55
N THR A 86 -7.84 16.84 10.33
CA THR A 86 -7.60 18.16 9.74
C THR A 86 -8.90 18.95 9.61
N LEU A 87 -9.96 18.30 9.10
CA LEU A 87 -11.28 18.89 9.01
C LEU A 87 -11.83 19.28 10.39
N GLY A 88 -11.75 18.37 11.37
CA GLY A 88 -12.21 18.63 12.74
C GLY A 88 -11.48 19.82 13.38
N LEU A 89 -10.16 19.90 13.22
CA LEU A 89 -9.36 21.02 13.74
C LEU A 89 -9.75 22.35 13.08
N VAL A 90 -9.95 22.36 11.76
CA VAL A 90 -10.39 23.56 11.03
C VAL A 90 -11.78 24.00 11.49
N VAL A 91 -12.72 23.06 11.64
CA VAL A 91 -14.08 23.35 12.10
C VAL A 91 -14.09 23.89 13.53
N VAL A 92 -13.38 23.26 14.44
CA VAL A 92 -13.31 23.71 15.85
C VAL A 92 -12.64 25.08 15.93
N TYR A 93 -11.48 25.25 15.30
CA TYR A 93 -10.72 26.50 15.37
C TYR A 93 -11.47 27.66 14.68
N GLY A 94 -11.98 27.42 13.47
CA GLY A 94 -12.76 28.41 12.72
C GLY A 94 -14.09 28.75 13.42
N GLY A 95 -14.77 27.75 13.99
CA GLY A 95 -16.01 27.95 14.73
C GLY A 95 -15.79 28.83 15.96
N PHE A 96 -14.77 28.55 16.78
CA PHE A 96 -14.42 29.39 17.93
C PHE A 96 -14.05 30.82 17.51
N ARG A 97 -13.32 31.00 16.41
CA ARG A 97 -12.96 32.32 15.86
C ARG A 97 -14.19 33.16 15.50
N ILE A 98 -15.14 32.57 14.76
CA ILE A 98 -16.39 33.24 14.36
C ILE A 98 -17.22 33.62 15.60
N LEU A 99 -17.38 32.69 16.54
CA LEU A 99 -18.17 32.92 17.75
C LEU A 99 -17.57 34.01 18.65
N ASN A 100 -16.24 34.15 18.65
CA ASN A 100 -15.53 35.21 19.38
C ASN A 100 -15.52 36.56 18.66
N GLY A 101 -16.29 36.70 17.57
CA GLY A 101 -16.48 37.97 16.87
C GLY A 101 -15.41 38.30 15.82
N ASP A 102 -14.61 37.32 15.37
CA ASP A 102 -13.64 37.55 14.30
C ASP A 102 -14.36 37.87 12.98
N HIS A 103 -14.06 39.03 12.39
CA HIS A 103 -14.67 39.49 11.13
C HIS A 103 -13.89 39.03 9.89
N PHE A 104 -12.70 38.43 10.07
CA PHE A 104 -11.88 37.94 8.96
C PHE A 104 -12.25 36.54 8.50
N THR A 105 -12.87 35.73 9.37
CA THR A 105 -13.26 34.35 9.05
C THR A 105 -14.78 34.30 8.96
N THR A 106 -15.33 33.93 7.81
CA THR A 106 -16.77 33.80 7.61
C THR A 106 -17.20 32.33 7.59
N PHE A 107 -18.51 32.10 7.72
CA PHE A 107 -19.07 30.77 7.53
C PHE A 107 -18.78 30.20 6.14
N GLY A 108 -18.74 31.06 5.11
CA GLY A 108 -18.38 30.69 3.75
C GLY A 108 -16.94 30.18 3.63
N ASP A 109 -16.01 30.78 4.38
CA ASP A 109 -14.62 30.31 4.42
C ASP A 109 -14.54 28.90 5.01
N LEU A 110 -15.22 28.66 6.14
CA LEU A 110 -15.30 27.34 6.78
C LEU A 110 -15.86 26.27 5.85
N PHE A 111 -16.95 26.58 5.14
CA PHE A 111 -17.53 25.70 4.14
C PHE A 111 -16.51 25.42 3.01
N SER A 112 -15.82 26.45 2.52
CA SER A 112 -14.83 26.33 1.44
C SER A 112 -13.64 25.48 1.85
N TYR A 113 -13.18 25.56 3.10
CA TYR A 113 -12.11 24.70 3.61
C TYR A 113 -12.49 23.22 3.63
N THR A 114 -13.76 22.87 3.84
CA THR A 114 -14.20 21.47 3.74
C THR A 114 -13.98 20.92 2.33
N MET A 115 -14.25 21.74 1.30
CA MET A 115 -14.00 21.40 -0.10
C MET A 115 -12.51 21.37 -0.42
N PHE A 116 -11.73 22.36 0.04
CA PHE A 116 -10.29 22.44 -0.22
C PHE A 116 -9.52 21.29 0.40
N ILE A 117 -9.91 20.84 1.60
CA ILE A 117 -9.35 19.63 2.21
C ILE A 117 -9.61 18.44 1.30
N GLY A 118 -10.85 18.23 0.83
CA GLY A 118 -11.15 17.16 -0.14
C GLY A 118 -10.29 17.24 -1.41
N MET A 119 -10.15 18.44 -1.99
CA MET A 119 -9.34 18.70 -3.18
C MET A 119 -7.83 18.47 -2.97
N LEU A 120 -7.33 18.62 -1.75
CA LEU A 120 -5.93 18.37 -1.42
C LEU A 120 -5.64 16.88 -1.23
N PHE A 121 -6.52 16.16 -0.53
CA PHE A 121 -6.29 14.75 -0.17
C PHE A 121 -6.62 13.78 -1.32
N ASN A 122 -7.54 14.12 -2.22
CA ASN A 122 -7.89 13.28 -3.36
C ASN A 122 -6.71 13.02 -4.33
N PRO A 123 -5.97 14.05 -4.81
CA PRO A 123 -4.80 13.85 -5.66
C PRO A 123 -3.69 13.05 -4.96
N LEU A 124 -3.50 13.25 -3.65
CA LEU A 124 -2.50 12.50 -2.89
C LEU A 124 -2.80 10.99 -2.85
N ARG A 125 -4.08 10.61 -2.79
CA ARG A 125 -4.50 9.20 -2.91
C ARG A 125 -4.19 8.65 -4.30
N GLN A 126 -4.56 9.38 -5.34
CA GLN A 126 -4.31 8.96 -6.72
C GLN A 126 -2.82 8.77 -7.01
N ILE A 127 -1.97 9.67 -6.48
CA ILE A 127 -0.52 9.52 -6.57
C ILE A 127 -0.06 8.24 -5.88
N ALA A 128 -0.55 7.96 -4.67
CA ALA A 128 -0.18 6.75 -3.93
C ALA A 128 -0.62 5.46 -4.65
N ASP A 129 -1.83 5.44 -5.21
CA ASP A 129 -2.33 4.34 -6.05
C ASP A 129 -1.47 4.13 -7.29
N LYS A 130 -1.15 5.22 -8.01
CA LYS A 130 -0.29 5.16 -9.20
C LYS A 130 1.11 4.66 -8.87
N PHE A 131 1.66 5.05 -7.72
CA PHE A 131 2.94 4.50 -7.26
C PHE A 131 2.85 2.99 -6.97
N ASN A 132 1.74 2.52 -6.42
CA ASN A 132 1.50 1.10 -6.17
C ASN A 132 1.41 0.32 -7.49
N GLU A 133 0.66 0.84 -8.48
CA GLU A 133 0.59 0.27 -9.83
C GLU A 133 1.97 0.19 -10.50
N MET A 134 2.74 1.29 -10.46
CA MET A 134 4.10 1.32 -11.02
C MET A 134 5.04 0.32 -10.33
N GLN A 135 4.90 0.12 -9.01
CA GLN A 135 5.71 -0.85 -8.27
C GLN A 135 5.31 -2.30 -8.56
N LEU A 136 4.03 -2.53 -8.87
CA LEU A 136 3.52 -3.82 -9.37
C LEU A 136 4.00 -4.12 -10.80
N GLY A 137 4.44 -3.10 -11.55
CA GLY A 137 4.83 -3.24 -12.94
C GLY A 137 3.64 -3.38 -13.89
N MET A 138 2.47 -2.85 -13.47
CA MET A 138 1.29 -2.67 -14.33
C MET A 138 1.32 -1.31 -15.03
#